data_AF-A0A359LGB4-F1
#
_entry.id   AF-A0A359LGB4-F1
#
_cell.length_a   1.000
_cell.length_b   1.000
_cell.length_c   1.000
_cell.angle_alpha   90.00
_cell.angle_beta   90.00
_cell.angle_gamma   90.00
#
_symmetry.space_group_name_H-M   'P 1'
#
loop_
_entity.id
_entity.type
_entity.pdbx_description
1 polymer ?
#
loop_
_entity_poly.entity_id
_entity_poly.type
_entity_poly.pdbx_seq_one_letter_code
_entity_poly.pdbx_strand_id
1 'polypeptide(L)'
;MPNPTKLSTLTSLSPLDGRYGEQLADVTSIFSELHLILMRLTIEIEWLKTLAHEPKIKEVKPLSHENLKFLHNIIAEFDTKDINHIKEL
;
A
#
# COMPACT_ATOMS: atom_id res chain seq x y z
N MET A 1 8.38 -9.32 34.04
CA MET A 1 7.20 -9.60 33.19
C MET A 1 7.61 -9.41 31.73
N PRO A 2 7.08 -10.18 30.77
CA PRO A 2 7.36 -9.95 29.36
C PRO A 2 6.95 -8.52 28.97
N ASN A 3 7.73 -7.87 28.12
CA ASN A 3 7.51 -6.48 27.73
C ASN A 3 6.25 -6.40 26.85
N PRO A 4 5.14 -5.80 27.30
CA PRO A 4 3.85 -5.86 26.59
C PRO A 4 3.85 -5.07 25.28
N THR A 5 4.90 -4.27 25.03
CA THR A 5 5.02 -3.37 23.87
C THR A 5 5.45 -4.06 22.59
N LYS A 6 6.00 -5.28 22.65
CA LYS A 6 6.33 -6.03 21.43
C LYS A 6 5.13 -6.84 20.98
N LEU A 7 4.59 -6.51 19.82
CA LEU A 7 3.46 -7.22 19.23
C LEU A 7 3.85 -8.67 18.91
N SER A 8 3.04 -9.61 19.38
CA SER A 8 3.15 -11.06 19.18
C SER A 8 1.76 -11.67 19.25
N THR A 9 1.60 -12.92 18.81
CA THR A 9 0.32 -13.65 18.90
C THR A 9 -0.27 -13.69 20.31
N LEU A 10 0.57 -13.66 21.36
CA LEU A 10 0.14 -13.69 22.77
C LEU A 10 -0.08 -12.29 23.38
N THR A 11 0.42 -11.24 22.72
CA THR A 11 0.29 -9.84 23.18
C THR A 11 -0.61 -8.99 22.29
N SER A 12 -1.14 -9.56 21.20
CA SER A 12 -2.14 -8.93 20.34
C SER A 12 -3.43 -8.64 21.11
N LEU A 13 -3.96 -7.42 20.96
CA LEU A 13 -5.20 -7.01 21.62
C LEU A 13 -6.42 -7.76 21.05
N SER A 14 -6.47 -7.92 19.72
CA SER A 14 -7.53 -8.65 19.02
C SER A 14 -7.09 -10.10 18.77
N PRO A 15 -7.96 -11.10 18.96
CA PRO A 15 -7.65 -12.48 18.62
C PRO A 15 -7.54 -12.68 17.09
N LEU A 16 -8.08 -11.76 16.28
CA LEU A 16 -7.95 -11.81 14.82
C LEU A 16 -6.49 -11.63 14.37
N ASP A 17 -5.73 -10.79 15.06
CA ASP A 17 -4.31 -10.54 14.79
C ASP A 17 -3.37 -11.48 15.58
N GLY A 18 -3.96 -12.39 16.38
CA GLY A 18 -3.25 -13.33 17.23
C GLY A 18 -3.72 -14.76 17.00
N ARG A 19 -4.55 -15.28 17.91
CA ARG A 19 -5.03 -16.68 17.93
C ARG A 19 -5.58 -17.17 16.58
N TYR A 20 -6.23 -16.29 15.82
CA TYR A 20 -6.87 -16.61 14.54
C TYR A 20 -6.12 -16.02 13.33
N GLY A 21 -4.93 -15.46 13.54
CA GLY A 21 -4.18 -14.76 12.50
C GLY A 21 -3.79 -15.64 11.31
N GLU A 22 -3.41 -16.89 11.56
CA GLU A 22 -3.07 -17.84 10.49
C GLU A 22 -4.28 -18.18 9.62
N GLN A 23 -5.46 -18.39 10.23
CA GLN A 23 -6.72 -18.67 9.51
C GLN A 23 -7.20 -17.45 8.70
N LEU A 24 -6.75 -16.25 9.05
CA LEU A 24 -7.12 -15.00 8.43
C LEU A 24 -6.00 -14.40 7.57
N ALA A 25 -4.93 -15.15 7.27
CA ALA A 25 -3.78 -14.63 6.53
C ALA A 25 -4.18 -13.95 5.20
N ASP A 26 -5.11 -14.55 4.46
CA ASP A 26 -5.66 -13.99 3.22
C ASP A 26 -6.39 -12.66 3.46
N VAL A 27 -7.18 -12.57 4.53
CA VAL A 27 -7.94 -11.37 4.91
C VAL A 27 -6.97 -10.26 5.37
N THR A 28 -5.98 -10.61 6.19
CA THR A 28 -4.95 -9.68 6.67
C THR A 28 -4.12 -9.11 5.53
N SER A 29 -3.89 -9.91 4.48
CA SER A 29 -3.21 -9.43 3.28
C SER A 29 -3.97 -8.32 2.54
N ILE A 30 -5.29 -8.19 2.75
CA ILE A 30 -6.18 -7.21 2.09
C ILE A 30 -6.52 -6.04 3.01
N PHE A 31 -6.77 -6.29 4.29
CA PHE A 31 -7.29 -5.29 5.24
C PHE A 31 -6.23 -4.72 6.20
N SER A 32 -4.96 -5.02 5.96
CA SER A 32 -3.86 -4.37 6.70
C SER A 32 -3.68 -2.91 6.31
N GLU A 33 -3.10 -2.12 7.21
CA GLU A 33 -2.68 -0.74 6.91
C GLU A 33 -1.71 -0.69 5.72
N LEU A 34 -0.82 -1.69 5.60
CA LEU A 34 0.08 -1.86 4.47
C LEU A 34 -0.69 -1.94 3.15
N HIS A 35 -1.70 -2.80 3.08
CA HIS A 35 -2.47 -2.95 1.85
C HIS A 35 -3.37 -1.74 1.57
N LEU A 36 -3.90 -1.10 2.61
CA LEU A 36 -4.65 0.15 2.47
C LEU A 36 -3.80 1.25 1.81
N ILE A 37 -2.54 1.41 2.25
CA ILE A 37 -1.62 2.40 1.66
C ILE A 37 -1.26 2.01 0.23
N LEU A 38 -0.95 0.74 -0.04
CA LEU A 38 -0.67 0.24 -1.38
C LEU A 38 -1.84 0.51 -2.35
N MET A 39 -3.08 0.27 -1.91
CA MET A 39 -4.27 0.52 -2.73
C MET A 39 -4.49 2.02 -2.98
N ARG A 40 -4.24 2.88 -1.99
CA ARG A 40 -4.29 4.34 -2.18
C ARG A 40 -3.27 4.81 -3.20
N LEU A 41 -2.01 4.36 -3.07
CA LEU A 41 -0.94 4.67 -4.02
C LEU A 41 -1.30 4.21 -5.44
N THR A 42 -1.83 2.99 -5.57
CA THR A 42 -2.28 2.43 -6.83
C THR A 42 -3.35 3.31 -7.48
N ILE A 43 -4.38 3.71 -6.72
CA ILE A 43 -5.48 4.56 -7.21
C ILE A 43 -4.95 5.92 -7.66
N GLU A 44 -4.06 6.56 -6.89
CA GLU A 44 -3.49 7.87 -7.26
C GLU A 44 -2.67 7.79 -8.56
N ILE A 45 -1.90 6.72 -8.73
CA ILE A 45 -1.12 6.50 -9.96
C ILE A 45 -2.05 6.25 -11.15
N GLU A 46 -3.07 5.40 -11.00
CA GLU A 46 -4.05 5.16 -12.07
C GLU A 46 -4.86 6.40 -12.40
N TRP A 47 -5.15 7.23 -11.40
CA TRP A 47 -5.80 8.53 -11.60
C TRP A 47 -4.92 9.47 -12.42
N LEU A 48 -3.63 9.61 -12.08
CA LEU A 48 -2.68 10.40 -12.86
C LEU A 48 -2.56 9.89 -14.31
N LYS A 49 -2.47 8.57 -14.50
CA LYS A 49 -2.42 7.95 -15.83
C LYS A 49 -3.69 8.27 -16.63
N THR A 50 -4.85 8.22 -15.98
CA THR A 50 -6.16 8.54 -16.58
C THR A 50 -6.19 10.00 -17.02
N LEU A 51 -5.76 10.93 -16.16
CA LEU A 51 -5.68 12.35 -16.49
C LEU A 51 -4.75 12.62 -17.67
N ALA A 52 -3.58 11.97 -17.71
CA ALA A 52 -2.62 12.13 -18.80
C ALA A 52 -3.10 11.54 -20.13
N HIS A 53 -4.07 10.61 -20.10
CA HIS A 53 -4.64 10.01 -21.29
C HIS A 53 -5.86 10.77 -21.83
N GLU A 54 -6.50 11.63 -21.02
CA GLU A 54 -7.68 12.40 -21.42
C GLU A 54 -7.31 13.59 -22.33
N PRO A 55 -7.67 13.56 -23.64
CA PRO A 55 -7.26 14.60 -24.59
C PRO A 55 -7.80 16.01 -24.27
N LYS A 56 -8.86 16.11 -23.48
CA LYS A 56 -9.44 17.40 -23.06
C LYS A 56 -8.60 18.12 -22.00
N ILE A 57 -7.77 17.40 -21.24
CA ILE A 57 -6.91 17.97 -20.21
C ILE A 57 -5.56 18.27 -20.84
N LYS A 58 -5.31 19.55 -21.15
CA LYS A 58 -4.11 19.97 -21.91
C LYS A 58 -2.91 20.22 -21.00
N GLU A 59 -3.15 20.43 -19.72
CA GLU A 59 -2.16 20.68 -18.67
C GLU A 59 -1.32 19.44 -18.38
N VAL A 60 -1.88 18.24 -18.61
CA VAL A 60 -1.21 16.97 -18.40
C VAL A 60 -0.97 16.31 -19.75
N LYS A 61 0.29 16.24 -20.18
CA LYS A 61 0.67 15.59 -21.43
C LYS A 61 0.61 14.06 -21.30
N PRO A 62 0.37 13.33 -22.40
CA PRO A 62 0.51 11.87 -22.41
C PRO A 62 1.87 11.42 -21.88
N LEU A 63 1.84 10.42 -21.01
CA LEU A 63 3.06 9.85 -20.42
C LEU A 63 3.80 9.00 -21.45
N SER A 64 5.13 9.10 -21.46
CA SER A 64 5.98 8.21 -22.26
C SER A 64 5.91 6.77 -21.73
N HIS A 65 6.33 5.82 -22.56
CA HIS A 65 6.43 4.42 -22.14
C HIS A 65 7.36 4.23 -20.92
N GLU A 66 8.45 4.99 -20.87
CA GLU A 66 9.40 4.99 -19.74
C GLU A 66 8.73 5.49 -18.45
N ASN A 67 7.95 6.58 -18.51
CA ASN A 67 7.23 7.10 -17.36
C ASN A 67 6.14 6.13 -16.88
N LEU A 68 5.42 5.48 -17.80
CA LEU A 68 4.45 4.45 -17.45
C LEU A 68 5.11 3.25 -16.76
N LYS A 69 6.27 2.82 -17.24
CA LYS A 69 7.05 1.74 -16.62
C LYS A 69 7.53 2.15 -15.23
N PHE A 70 8.02 3.37 -15.07
CA PHE A 70 8.42 3.91 -13.77
C PHE A 70 7.27 3.89 -12.77
N LEU A 71 6.08 4.40 -13.15
CA LEU A 71 4.90 4.37 -12.29
C LEU A 71 4.43 2.96 -11.94
N HIS A 72 4.53 2.01 -12.87
CA HIS A 72 4.23 0.61 -12.60
C HIS A 72 5.20 0.01 -11.57
N ASN A 73 6.49 0.32 -11.68
CA ASN A 73 7.51 -0.19 -10.78
C ASN A 73 7.33 0.32 -9.34
N ILE A 74 6.86 1.56 -9.15
CA ILE A 74 6.51 2.09 -7.82
C ILE A 74 5.53 1.17 -7.09
N ILE A 75 4.52 0.64 -7.80
CA ILE A 75 3.52 -0.25 -7.21
C ILE A 75 4.10 -1.66 -7.03
N ALA A 76 4.83 -2.16 -8.04
CA ALA A 76 5.35 -3.53 -8.05
C ALA A 76 6.45 -3.77 -7.00
N GLU A 77 7.22 -2.74 -6.67
CA GLU A 77 8.35 -2.81 -5.73
C GLU A 77 8.00 -2.26 -4.34
N PHE A 78 6.73 -1.88 -4.10
CA PHE A 78 6.28 -1.29 -2.84
C PHE A 78 6.51 -2.23 -1.64
N ASP A 79 7.25 -1.73 -0.64
CA ASP A 79 7.62 -2.52 0.54
C ASP A 79 7.33 -1.80 1.88
N THR A 80 7.74 -2.42 2.98
CA THR A 80 7.51 -1.88 4.32
C THR A 80 8.35 -0.64 4.64
N LYS A 81 9.44 -0.39 3.92
CA LYS A 81 10.24 0.84 4.07
C LYS A 81 9.51 2.04 3.51
N ASP A 82 8.83 1.86 2.38
CA ASP A 82 8.00 2.92 1.77
C ASP A 82 6.88 3.35 2.72
N ILE A 83 6.25 2.39 3.41
CA ILE A 83 5.26 2.70 4.45
C ILE A 83 5.85 3.53 5.57
N ASN A 84 7.01 3.12 6.09
CA ASN A 84 7.62 3.85 7.20
C ASN A 84 7.92 5.30 6.78
N HIS A 85 8.39 5.49 5.55
CA HIS A 85 8.58 6.84 5.00
C HIS A 85 7.25 7.62 4.91
N ILE A 86 6.19 7.02 4.40
CA ILE A 86 4.86 7.65 4.32
C ILE A 86 4.31 8.04 5.70
N LYS A 87 4.59 7.23 6.74
CA LYS A 87 4.15 7.52 8.12
C LYS A 87 4.95 8.61 8.82
N GLU A 88 6.10 9.00 8.27
CA GLU A 88 6.96 10.09 8.78
C GLU A 88 6.63 11.46 8.15
N LEU A 89 5.80 11.49 7.10
CA LEU A 89 5.30 12.72 6.44
C LEU A 89 4.15 13.36 7.22
#